data_AF-A0A3D0GMX4-F1
#
_entry.id   AF-A0A3D0GMX4-F1
#
_cell.length_a   1.000
_cell.length_b   1.000
_cell.length_c   1.000
_cell.angle_alpha   90.00
_cell.angle_beta   90.00
_cell.angle_gamma   90.00
#
_symmetry.space_group_name_H-M   'P 1'
#
loop_
_entity.id
_entity.type
_entity.pdbx_description
1 polymer ?
#
loop_
_entity_poly.entity_id
_entity_poly.type
_entity_poly.pdbx_seq_one_letter_code
_entity_poly.pdbx_strand_id
1 'polypeptide(L)'
;MSAELIWIVMGLVLILAEFILPGLIAIFFGVGALSVGLMVWWGWIDDTSYQLSLFGIISGGLLLGLRQRFKTWFSGGSLVADTDTPDDDYVGHYATITEGFEEGQRFGKVSYRDTQWNATTEESVSFNVGDRVLISGRQSSNLIVTKES
;
A
#
# COMPACT_ATOMS: atom_id res chain seq x y z
N MET A 1 14.57 1.49 -38.19
CA MET A 1 13.30 0.97 -37.63
C MET A 1 12.39 2.16 -37.46
N SER A 2 11.10 2.03 -37.78
CA SER A 2 10.16 3.13 -37.64
C SER A 2 9.81 3.36 -36.16
N ALA A 3 9.56 4.62 -35.77
CA ALA A 3 9.46 5.02 -34.37
C ALA A 3 8.31 4.31 -33.65
N GLU A 4 7.21 4.05 -34.35
CA GLU A 4 6.04 3.33 -33.86
C GLU A 4 6.38 1.89 -33.43
N LEU A 5 7.22 1.18 -34.20
CA LEU A 5 7.63 -0.18 -33.86
C LEU A 5 8.51 -0.21 -32.62
N ILE A 6 9.37 0.80 -32.44
CA ILE A 6 10.24 0.91 -31.26
C ILE A 6 9.39 1.05 -30.00
N TRP A 7 8.40 1.93 -30.02
CA TRP A 7 7.49 2.13 -28.88
C TRP A 7 6.63 0.89 -28.58
N ILE A 8 6.10 0.23 -29.61
CA ILE A 8 5.29 -0.98 -29.43
C ILE A 8 6.12 -2.13 -28.84
N VAL A 9 7.32 -2.38 -29.39
CA VAL A 9 8.21 -3.44 -28.90
C VAL A 9 8.69 -3.12 -27.48
N MET A 10 9.08 -1.87 -27.22
CA MET A 10 9.46 -1.43 -25.88
C MET A 10 8.34 -1.64 -24.87
N GLY A 11 7.11 -1.25 -25.22
CA GLY A 11 5.94 -1.43 -24.36
C GLY A 11 5.66 -2.89 -24.04
N LEU A 12 5.75 -3.77 -25.05
CA LEU A 12 5.59 -5.21 -24.86
C LEU A 12 6.68 -5.80 -23.96
N VAL A 13 7.94 -5.42 -24.17
CA VAL A 13 9.07 -5.88 -23.34
C VAL A 13 8.90 -5.43 -21.90
N LEU A 14 8.46 -4.20 -21.65
CA LEU A 14 8.20 -3.68 -20.30
C LEU A 14 7.08 -4.46 -19.59
N ILE A 15 5.99 -4.77 -20.29
CA ILE A 15 4.92 -5.61 -19.75
C ILE A 15 5.43 -7.02 -19.42
N LEU A 16 6.25 -7.60 -20.30
CA LEU A 16 6.83 -8.93 -20.06
C LEU A 16 7.87 -8.92 -18.92
N ALA A 17 8.60 -7.82 -18.74
CA ALA A 17 9.59 -7.67 -17.69
C ALA A 17 8.97 -7.70 -16.28
N GLU A 18 7.69 -7.31 -16.16
CA GLU A 18 6.94 -7.39 -14.90
C GLU A 18 6.86 -8.82 -14.35
N PHE A 19 6.82 -9.85 -15.21
CA PHE A 19 6.78 -11.25 -14.76
C PHE A 19 8.08 -11.68 -14.07
N ILE A 20 9.17 -10.95 -14.28
CA ILE A 20 10.49 -11.21 -13.69
C ILE A 20 10.66 -10.38 -12.41
N LEU A 21 10.21 -9.12 -12.42
CA LEU A 21 10.25 -8.19 -11.31
C LEU A 21 8.83 -7.82 -10.88
N PRO A 22 8.23 -8.54 -9.90
CA PRO A 22 6.90 -8.20 -9.41
C PRO A 22 6.97 -6.86 -8.66
N GLY A 23 6.34 -5.83 -9.22
CA GLY A 23 6.28 -4.47 -8.67
C GLY A 23 5.14 -3.61 -9.23
N LEU A 24 4.35 -4.12 -10.17
CA LEU A 24 3.30 -3.50 -10.99
C LEU A 24 3.76 -2.31 -11.86
N ILE A 25 4.94 -1.75 -11.57
CA ILE A 25 5.48 -0.52 -12.15
C ILE A 25 5.76 -0.68 -13.66
N ALA A 26 6.33 -1.82 -14.08
CA ALA A 26 6.77 -1.99 -15.47
C ALA A 26 5.58 -2.08 -16.44
N ILE A 27 4.44 -2.63 -15.99
CA ILE A 27 3.20 -2.63 -16.76
C ILE A 27 2.72 -1.20 -17.05
N PHE A 28 2.79 -0.26 -16.11
CA PHE A 28 2.35 1.13 -16.35
C PHE A 28 3.19 1.83 -17.41
N PHE A 29 4.52 1.67 -17.32
CA PHE A 29 5.42 2.16 -18.36
C PHE A 29 5.15 1.46 -19.70
N GLY A 30 4.88 0.16 -19.68
CA GLY A 30 4.53 -0.59 -20.88
C GLY A 30 3.27 -0.09 -21.57
N VAL A 31 2.18 0.12 -20.81
CA VAL A 31 0.93 0.71 -21.31
C VAL A 31 1.15 2.13 -21.82
N GLY A 32 1.99 2.93 -21.14
CA GLY A 32 2.39 4.25 -21.62
C GLY A 32 3.10 4.21 -22.97
N ALA A 33 4.08 3.31 -23.13
CA ALA A 33 4.83 3.12 -24.37
C ALA A 33 3.92 2.64 -25.52
N LEU A 34 3.02 1.69 -25.26
CA LEU A 34 2.04 1.24 -26.25
C LEU A 34 1.09 2.36 -26.69
N SER A 35 0.63 3.19 -25.75
CA SER A 35 -0.26 4.31 -26.04
C SER A 35 0.41 5.35 -26.93
N VAL A 36 1.67 5.71 -26.64
CA VAL A 36 2.46 6.61 -27.49
C VAL A 36 2.72 5.98 -28.85
N GLY A 37 3.12 4.71 -28.91
CA GLY A 37 3.32 3.99 -30.17
C GLY A 37 2.08 3.99 -31.06
N LEU A 38 0.89 3.85 -30.47
CA LEU A 38 -0.38 3.90 -31.20
C LEU A 38 -0.71 5.31 -31.71
N MET A 39 -0.40 6.37 -30.95
CA MET A 39 -0.58 7.76 -31.37
C MET A 39 0.39 8.15 -32.50
N VAL A 40 1.63 7.64 -32.46
CA VAL A 40 2.59 7.79 -33.56
C VAL A 40 2.11 7.03 -34.80
N TRP A 41 1.60 5.82 -34.63
CA TRP A 41 1.04 5.03 -35.73
C TRP A 41 -0.16 5.72 -36.41
N TRP A 42 -0.96 6.46 -35.65
CA TRP A 42 -2.07 7.27 -36.19
C TRP A 42 -1.63 8.58 -36.86
N GLY A 43 -0.33 8.91 -36.83
CA GLY A 43 0.21 10.16 -37.38
C GLY A 43 -0.16 11.41 -36.57
N TRP A 44 -0.49 11.26 -35.28
CA TRP A 44 -0.81 12.41 -34.42
C TRP A 44 0.44 13.11 -33.89
N ILE A 45 1.58 12.41 -33.86
CA ILE A 45 2.83 12.88 -33.24
C ILE A 45 4.04 12.41 -34.05
N ASP A 46 4.62 13.33 -34.80
CA ASP A 46 5.84 13.07 -35.60
C ASP A 46 7.13 13.40 -34.84
N ASP A 47 7.04 14.30 -33.84
CA ASP A 47 8.21 14.81 -33.13
C ASP A 47 8.58 13.92 -31.93
N THR A 48 9.82 13.43 -31.93
CA THR A 48 10.37 12.57 -30.87
C THR A 48 10.32 13.25 -29.49
N SER A 49 10.50 14.57 -29.43
CA SER A 49 10.45 15.29 -28.15
C SER A 49 9.05 15.26 -27.51
N TYR A 50 8.02 15.36 -28.36
CA TYR A 50 6.63 15.24 -27.93
C TYR A 50 6.28 13.80 -27.53
N GLN A 51 6.80 12.80 -28.25
CA GLN A 51 6.62 11.39 -27.89
C GLN A 51 7.16 11.07 -26.49
N LEU A 52 8.39 11.50 -26.17
CA LEU A 52 8.98 11.30 -24.84
C LEU A 52 8.20 12.03 -23.74
N SER A 53 7.79 13.26 -24.00
CA SER A 53 7.04 14.07 -23.04
C SER A 53 5.70 13.41 -22.71
N LEU A 54 4.98 12.95 -23.74
CA LEU A 54 3.70 12.29 -23.58
C LEU A 54 3.85 10.93 -22.88
N PHE A 55 4.89 10.16 -23.22
CA PHE A 55 5.22 8.91 -22.53
C PHE A 55 5.40 9.13 -21.02
N GLY A 56 6.17 10.16 -20.64
CA GLY A 56 6.40 10.49 -19.23
C GLY A 56 5.12 10.92 -18.51
N ILE A 57 4.29 11.75 -19.17
CA ILE A 57 3.02 12.22 -18.60
C ILE A 57 2.03 11.05 -18.42
N ILE A 58 1.88 10.20 -19.44
CA ILE A 58 0.97 9.04 -19.38
C ILE A 58 1.47 8.06 -18.32
N SER A 59 2.72 7.63 -18.38
CA SER A 59 3.27 6.64 -17.45
C SER A 59 3.28 7.16 -16.01
N GLY A 60 3.72 8.41 -15.81
CA GLY A 60 3.71 9.07 -14.51
C GLY A 60 2.29 9.28 -13.98
N GLY A 61 1.35 9.66 -14.84
CA GLY A 61 -0.07 9.79 -14.50
C GLY A 61 -0.71 8.46 -14.11
N LEU A 62 -0.40 7.38 -14.83
CA LEU A 62 -0.84 6.02 -14.49
C LEU A 62 -0.27 5.59 -13.14
N LEU A 63 1.03 5.80 -12.91
CA LEU A 63 1.69 5.44 -11.65
C LEU A 63 1.13 6.23 -10.45
N LEU A 64 1.08 7.56 -10.55
CA LEU A 64 0.60 8.42 -9.47
C LEU A 64 -0.90 8.25 -9.24
N GLY A 65 -1.68 8.19 -10.33
CA GLY A 65 -3.12 7.98 -10.29
C GLY A 65 -3.47 6.64 -9.65
N LEU A 66 -2.80 5.56 -10.05
CA LEU A 66 -3.06 4.27 -9.45
C LEU A 66 -2.56 4.19 -8.00
N ARG A 67 -1.38 4.74 -7.68
CA ARG A 67 -0.87 4.78 -6.31
C ARG A 67 -1.82 5.52 -5.37
N GLN A 68 -2.38 6.65 -5.81
CA GLN A 68 -3.38 7.39 -5.04
C GLN A 68 -4.70 6.63 -4.93
N ARG A 69 -5.17 6.00 -6.03
CA ARG A 69 -6.41 5.22 -6.01
C ARG A 69 -6.30 3.99 -5.12
N PHE A 70 -5.19 3.26 -5.13
CA PHE A 70 -4.96 2.16 -4.19
C PHE A 70 -5.01 2.66 -2.75
N LYS A 71 -4.32 3.76 -2.43
CA LYS A 71 -4.34 4.32 -1.07
C LYS A 71 -5.74 4.77 -0.64
N THR A 72 -6.51 5.41 -1.52
CA THR A 72 -7.87 5.88 -1.21
C THR A 72 -8.89 4.75 -1.15
N TRP A 73 -8.79 3.75 -2.03
CA TRP A 73 -9.70 2.60 -2.05
C TRP A 73 -9.45 1.68 -0.84
N PHE A 74 -8.19 1.55 -0.40
CA PHE A 74 -7.84 0.84 0.84
C PHE A 74 -8.09 1.61 2.13
N SER A 75 -8.21 2.94 2.07
CA SER A 75 -8.63 3.74 3.23
C SER A 75 -10.17 3.70 3.44
N GLY A 76 -10.93 3.32 2.41
CA GLY A 76 -12.40 3.24 2.47
C GLY A 76 -12.96 1.90 2.96
N GLY A 77 -12.10 0.89 3.11
CA GLY A 77 -12.44 -0.41 3.68
C GLY A 77 -11.18 -0.93 4.32
N SER A 78 -11.19 -0.98 5.65
CA SER A 78 -10.20 -1.64 6.49
C SER A 78 -9.61 -2.88 5.79
N LEU A 79 -8.27 -2.99 5.83
CA LEU A 79 -7.44 -4.14 5.42
C LEU A 79 -6.95 -4.16 3.95
N VAL A 80 -5.90 -3.39 3.60
CA VAL A 80 -4.58 -3.98 3.30
C VAL A 80 -3.53 -3.06 3.92
N ALA A 81 -2.72 -3.55 4.86
CA ALA A 81 -1.51 -4.31 4.55
C ALA A 81 -0.68 -3.59 3.49
N ASP A 82 -0.09 -2.48 3.94
CA ASP A 82 1.09 -1.88 3.33
C ASP A 82 2.14 -2.99 3.13
N THR A 83 2.29 -3.44 1.89
CA THR A 83 3.18 -4.56 1.54
C THR A 83 4.66 -4.17 1.65
N ASP A 84 4.98 -2.92 2.01
CA ASP A 84 6.34 -2.47 2.31
C ASP A 84 6.67 -2.33 3.80
N THR A 85 5.72 -2.64 4.70
CA THR A 85 5.99 -2.66 6.14
C THR A 85 5.66 -4.05 6.70
N PRO A 86 6.66 -4.92 6.97
CA PRO A 86 6.45 -6.23 7.63
C PRO A 86 5.93 -6.14 9.08
N ASP A 87 5.41 -4.98 9.49
CA ASP A 87 5.15 -4.57 10.87
C ASP A 87 3.70 -4.12 11.09
N ASP A 88 2.78 -4.51 10.21
CA ASP A 88 1.33 -4.22 10.30
C ASP A 88 0.46 -5.49 10.40
N ASP A 89 1.08 -6.67 10.53
CA ASP A 89 0.42 -7.99 10.73
C ASP A 89 -0.13 -8.18 12.17
N TYR A 90 -0.36 -7.08 12.88
CA TYR A 90 -0.84 -7.03 14.26
C TYR A 90 -2.31 -6.61 14.33
N VAL A 91 -2.77 -5.76 13.40
CA VAL A 91 -4.13 -5.19 13.40
C VAL A 91 -5.15 -6.27 13.05
N GLY A 92 -6.23 -6.35 13.82
CA GLY A 92 -7.26 -7.39 13.70
C GLY A 92 -6.94 -8.70 14.43
N HIS A 93 -5.77 -8.81 15.06
CA HIS A 93 -5.43 -9.94 15.90
C HIS A 93 -5.67 -9.66 17.39
N TYR A 94 -5.76 -10.75 18.15
CA TYR A 94 -5.94 -10.71 19.60
C TYR A 94 -4.60 -10.66 20.31
N ALA A 95 -4.47 -9.75 21.25
CA ALA A 95 -3.36 -9.69 22.20
C ALA A 95 -3.88 -9.96 23.62
N THR A 96 -2.96 -10.37 24.49
CA THR A 96 -3.28 -10.61 25.91
C THR A 96 -2.68 -9.51 26.75
N ILE A 97 -3.44 -8.94 27.67
CA ILE A 97 -2.91 -7.91 28.57
C ILE A 97 -1.92 -8.52 29.53
N THR A 98 -0.72 -7.95 29.58
CA THR A 98 0.37 -8.41 30.44
C THR A 98 0.56 -7.47 31.64
N GLU A 99 0.35 -6.17 31.46
CA GLU A 99 0.61 -5.16 32.50
C GLU A 99 -0.24 -3.89 32.25
N GLY A 100 -0.62 -3.18 33.31
CA GLY A 100 -1.32 -1.89 33.21
C GLY A 100 -2.83 -2.00 32.96
N PHE A 101 -3.44 -0.88 32.55
CA PHE A 101 -4.91 -0.68 32.48
C PHE A 101 -5.65 -0.69 33.82
N GLU A 102 -4.95 -0.37 34.92
CA GLU A 102 -5.54 -0.17 36.25
C GLU A 102 -6.49 1.05 36.26
N GLU A 103 -7.40 1.13 37.25
CA GLU A 103 -8.45 2.17 37.32
C GLU A 103 -7.92 3.58 37.03
N GLY A 104 -8.30 4.12 35.86
CA GLY A 104 -7.94 5.46 35.40
C GLY A 104 -6.72 5.53 34.45
N GLN A 105 -6.02 4.43 34.20
CA GLN A 105 -4.91 4.37 33.26
C GLN A 105 -5.38 3.94 31.86
N ARG A 106 -5.12 4.79 30.85
CA ARG A 106 -5.41 4.51 29.43
C ARG A 106 -4.27 3.83 28.69
N PHE A 107 -3.20 3.48 29.40
CA PHE A 107 -1.98 2.89 28.86
C PHE A 107 -1.66 1.60 29.60
N GLY A 108 -1.13 0.63 28.87
CA GLY A 108 -0.67 -0.64 29.42
C GLY A 108 0.24 -1.36 28.43
N LYS A 109 0.49 -2.64 28.68
CA LYS A 109 1.25 -3.52 27.80
C LYS A 109 0.45 -4.76 27.48
N VAL A 110 0.55 -5.20 26.23
CA VAL A 110 -0.05 -6.43 25.74
C VAL A 110 1.03 -7.34 25.16
N SER A 111 0.85 -8.65 25.31
CA SER A 111 1.64 -9.66 24.64
C SER A 111 0.94 -10.08 23.35
N TYR A 112 1.68 -10.00 22.25
CA TYR A 112 1.28 -10.56 20.95
C TYR A 112 2.47 -11.30 20.34
N ARG A 113 2.26 -12.57 19.96
CA ARG A 113 3.31 -13.48 19.43
C ARG A 113 4.59 -13.47 20.27
N ASP A 114 4.44 -13.66 21.58
CA ASP A 114 5.54 -13.67 22.57
C ASP A 114 6.36 -12.37 22.64
N THR A 115 5.86 -11.28 22.04
CA THR A 115 6.48 -9.95 22.10
C THR A 115 5.59 -9.00 22.89
N GLN A 116 6.19 -8.21 23.78
CA GLN A 116 5.47 -7.20 24.55
C GLN A 116 5.39 -5.89 23.78
N TRP A 117 4.19 -5.35 23.66
CA TRP A 117 3.89 -4.09 23.00
C TRP A 117 3.23 -3.14 23.96
N ASN A 118 3.57 -1.85 23.86
CA ASN A 118 2.81 -0.81 24.55
C ASN A 118 1.44 -0.70 23.90
N ALA A 119 0.40 -0.57 24.70
CA ALA A 119 -0.98 -0.48 24.25
C ALA A 119 -1.69 0.70 24.91
N THR A 120 -2.66 1.27 24.21
CA THR A 120 -3.54 2.31 24.71
C THR A 120 -4.99 1.98 24.38
N THR A 121 -5.89 2.38 25.27
CA THR A 121 -7.33 2.22 25.08
C THR A 121 -8.01 3.58 25.06
N GLU A 122 -8.90 3.76 24.09
CA GLU A 122 -9.81 4.91 24.08
C GLU A 122 -11.06 4.65 24.93
N GLU A 123 -11.36 3.39 25.22
CA GLU A 123 -12.49 3.00 26.05
C GLU A 123 -12.20 3.30 27.53
N SER A 124 -13.18 3.86 28.23
CA SER A 124 -13.17 3.99 29.69
C SER A 124 -13.52 2.66 30.35
N VAL A 125 -12.85 1.59 29.93
CA VAL A 125 -13.05 0.23 30.40
C VAL A 125 -11.79 -0.20 31.13
N SER A 126 -11.95 -0.64 32.37
CA SER A 126 -10.86 -1.28 33.12
C SER A 126 -10.65 -2.68 32.56
N PHE A 127 -9.41 -3.01 32.25
CA PHE A 127 -9.04 -4.35 31.81
C PHE A 127 -8.24 -5.05 32.89
N ASN A 128 -8.36 -6.37 32.96
CA ASN A 128 -7.56 -7.18 33.88
C ASN A 128 -6.37 -7.80 33.15
N VAL A 129 -5.27 -8.01 33.89
CA VAL A 129 -4.14 -8.78 33.38
C VAL A 129 -4.60 -10.19 33.02
N GLY A 130 -4.28 -10.63 31.81
CA GLY A 130 -4.74 -11.90 31.24
C GLY A 130 -5.96 -11.78 30.31
N ASP A 131 -6.63 -10.63 30.28
CA ASP A 131 -7.76 -10.41 29.36
C ASP A 131 -7.29 -10.39 27.90
N ARG A 132 -8.13 -10.91 27.02
CA ARG A 132 -7.94 -10.83 25.57
C ARG A 132 -8.53 -9.52 25.06
N VAL A 133 -7.74 -8.81 24.27
CA VAL A 133 -8.13 -7.57 23.62
C VAL A 133 -7.85 -7.64 22.13
N LEU A 134 -8.70 -6.99 21.35
CA LEU A 134 -8.52 -6.88 19.92
C LEU A 134 -7.63 -5.68 19.60
N ILE A 135 -6.60 -5.87 18.79
CA ILE A 135 -5.78 -4.78 18.27
C ILE A 135 -6.57 -4.09 17.15
N SER A 136 -7.12 -2.91 17.43
CA SER A 136 -7.92 -2.13 16.48
C SER A 136 -7.06 -1.20 15.62
N GLY A 137 -5.82 -0.92 16.02
CA GLY A 137 -4.90 -0.11 15.22
C GLY A 137 -3.53 0.09 15.87
N ARG A 138 -2.70 0.95 15.28
CA ARG A 138 -1.38 1.34 15.78
C ARG A 138 -1.19 2.85 15.69
N GLN A 139 -0.65 3.44 16.74
CA GLN A 139 -0.22 4.84 16.79
C GLN A 139 1.29 4.91 17.10
N SER A 140 2.10 5.06 16.05
CA SER A 140 3.58 5.02 16.06
C SER A 140 4.20 3.79 16.72
N SER A 141 4.22 3.74 18.05
CA SER A 141 4.83 2.66 18.86
C SER A 141 3.87 2.08 19.90
N ASN A 142 2.61 2.55 19.91
CA ASN A 142 1.56 2.06 20.79
C ASN A 142 0.48 1.37 19.95
N LEU A 143 0.04 0.19 20.38
CA LEU A 143 -1.13 -0.48 19.81
C LEU A 143 -2.40 0.12 20.40
N ILE A 144 -3.42 0.32 19.57
CA ILE A 144 -4.76 0.69 20.04
C ILE A 144 -5.50 -0.62 20.26
N VAL A 145 -6.03 -0.81 21.46
CA VAL A 145 -6.73 -2.03 21.86
C VAL A 145 -8.16 -1.73 22.30
N THR A 146 -9.05 -2.67 22.01
CA THR A 146 -10.49 -2.58 22.31
C THR A 146 -10.96 -3.89 22.93
N LYS A 147 -11.97 -3.84 23.81
CA LYS A 147 -12.50 -5.06 24.42
C LYS A 147 -13.15 -5.98 23.39
N GLU A 148 -12.87 -7.28 23.50
CA GLU A 148 -13.63 -8.31 22.78
C GLU A 148 -15.09 -8.28 23.27
N SER A 149 -16.04 -8.01 22.36
CA SER A 149 -17.49 -8.08 22.64
C SER A 149 -18.00 -9.51 22.71
#